data_AF-A0A380GX07-F1
#
_entry.id   AF-A0A380GX07-F1
#
_cell.length_a   1.000
_cell.length_b   1.000
_cell.length_c   1.000
_cell.angle_alpha   90.00
_cell.angle_beta   90.00
_cell.angle_gamma   90.00
#
_symmetry.space_group_name_H-M   'P 1'
#
loop_
_entity.id
_entity.type
_entity.pdbx_description
1 polymer ?
#
loop_
_entity_poly.entity_id
_entity_poly.type
_entity_poly.pdbx_seq_one_letter_code
_entity_poly.pdbx_strand_id
1 'polypeptide(L)'
;MNFLKNNRNTIQSVLNITYYGEVTIIVYNQLYKGIERQVDFDIRYGIRFNIDLEVYMEFLAGGILRIIYAWLKQGQKQSVDELTLEIVKIINGMRETHIKKF
;
A
#
# COMPACT_ATOMS: atom_id res chain seq x y z
N MET A 1 4.71 30.29 -24.78
CA MET A 1 4.80 29.03 -25.56
C MET A 1 6.21 28.42 -25.62
N ASN A 2 7.28 29.15 -25.98
CA ASN A 2 8.64 28.58 -26.11
C ASN A 2 9.20 27.96 -24.82
N PHE A 3 8.92 28.54 -23.65
CA PHE A 3 9.33 27.99 -22.35
C PHE A 3 8.76 26.59 -22.10
N LEU A 4 7.45 26.40 -22.29
CA LEU A 4 6.78 25.10 -22.11
C LEU A 4 7.29 24.05 -23.12
N LYS A 5 7.57 24.49 -24.35
CA LYS A 5 8.06 23.61 -25.43
C LYS A 5 9.50 23.16 -25.16
N ASN A 6 10.36 24.07 -24.71
CA ASN A 6 11.77 23.80 -24.42
C ASN A 6 11.98 23.01 -23.12
N ASN A 7 11.05 23.14 -22.16
CA ASN A 7 11.12 22.46 -20.87
C ASN A 7 10.09 21.33 -20.74
N ARG A 8 9.52 20.85 -21.85
CA ARG A 8 8.42 19.87 -21.86
C ARG A 8 8.75 18.63 -21.02
N ASN A 9 9.93 18.05 -21.19
CA ASN A 9 10.32 16.83 -20.48
C ASN A 9 10.46 17.08 -18.98
N THR A 10 11.08 18.19 -18.58
CA THR A 10 11.22 18.57 -17.16
C THR A 10 9.87 18.85 -16.52
N ILE A 11 8.99 19.59 -17.20
CA ILE A 11 7.63 19.88 -16.71
C ILE A 11 6.81 18.58 -16.63
N GLN A 12 6.90 17.70 -17.62
CA GLN A 12 6.25 16.39 -17.62
C GLN A 12 6.77 15.51 -16.48
N SER A 13 8.09 15.51 -16.22
CA SER A 13 8.69 14.78 -15.10
C SER A 13 8.25 15.35 -13.75
N VAL A 14 8.22 16.67 -13.59
CA VAL A 14 7.75 17.32 -12.36
C VAL A 14 6.27 17.02 -12.12
N LEU A 15 5.42 17.16 -13.15
CA LEU A 15 4.01 16.80 -13.07
C LEU A 15 3.84 15.31 -12.73
N ASN A 16 4.58 14.42 -13.39
CA ASN A 16 4.55 12.99 -13.09
C ASN A 16 4.97 12.71 -11.65
N ILE A 17 6.00 13.38 -11.12
CA ILE A 17 6.45 13.21 -9.72
C ILE A 17 5.39 13.73 -8.74
N THR A 18 4.78 14.89 -9.00
CA THR A 18 3.73 15.47 -8.14
C THR A 18 2.47 14.61 -8.15
N TYR A 19 1.98 14.22 -9.33
CA TYR A 19 0.85 13.28 -9.44
C TYR A 19 1.20 11.94 -8.80
N TYR A 20 2.43 11.46 -8.94
CA TYR A 20 2.87 10.24 -8.29
C TYR A 20 2.81 10.38 -6.76
N GLY A 21 3.23 11.52 -6.19
CA GLY A 21 3.11 11.80 -4.76
C GLY A 21 1.67 11.86 -4.26
N GLU A 22 0.80 12.62 -4.92
CA GLU A 22 -0.62 12.75 -4.54
C GLU A 22 -1.37 11.42 -4.68
N VAL A 23 -1.18 10.71 -5.80
CA VAL A 23 -1.79 9.40 -6.03
C VAL A 23 -1.27 8.37 -5.02
N THR A 24 0.02 8.42 -4.67
CA THR A 24 0.58 7.54 -3.64
C THR A 24 -0.07 7.76 -2.29
N ILE A 25 -0.29 9.03 -1.89
CA ILE A 25 -0.99 9.36 -0.64
C ILE A 25 -2.44 8.87 -0.67
N ILE A 26 -3.14 9.06 -1.79
CA ILE A 26 -4.54 8.59 -1.93
C ILE A 26 -4.61 7.08 -1.80
N VAL A 27 -3.75 6.34 -2.50
CA VAL A 27 -3.71 4.87 -2.44
C VAL A 27 -3.36 4.41 -1.03
N TYR A 28 -2.33 4.98 -0.41
CA TYR A 28 -1.95 4.69 0.96
C TYR A 28 -3.12 4.88 1.94
N ASN A 29 -3.82 6.02 1.87
CA ASN A 29 -4.95 6.32 2.75
C ASN A 29 -6.10 5.33 2.58
N GLN A 30 -6.36 4.84 1.36
CA GLN A 30 -7.38 3.82 1.13
C GLN A 30 -6.96 2.45 1.69
N LEU A 31 -5.68 2.09 1.53
CA LEU A 31 -5.14 0.86 2.10
C LEU A 31 -5.23 0.89 3.63
N TYR A 32 -4.77 1.97 4.25
CA TYR A 32 -4.79 2.14 5.71
C TYR A 32 -6.22 2.00 6.26
N LYS A 33 -7.19 2.71 5.66
CA LYS A 33 -8.62 2.60 6.04
C LYS A 33 -9.19 1.19 5.86
N GLY A 34 -8.75 0.47 4.84
CA GLY A 34 -9.15 -0.92 4.62
C GLY A 34 -8.65 -1.83 5.73
N ILE A 35 -7.38 -1.67 6.12
CA ILE A 35 -6.74 -2.45 7.18
C ILE A 35 -7.35 -2.09 8.54
N GLU A 36 -7.57 -0.82 8.83
CA GLU A 36 -8.22 -0.34 10.06
C GLU A 36 -9.58 -1.03 10.28
N ARG A 37 -10.44 -1.07 9.24
CA ARG A 37 -11.73 -1.77 9.31
C ARG A 37 -11.59 -3.26 9.57
N GLN A 38 -10.55 -3.89 9.03
CA GLN A 38 -10.28 -5.32 9.26
C GLN A 38 -9.81 -5.57 10.69
N VAL A 39 -8.90 -4.74 11.21
CA VAL A 39 -8.41 -4.81 12.60
C VAL A 39 -9.57 -4.59 13.58
N ASP A 40 -10.43 -3.59 13.33
CA ASP A 40 -11.64 -3.35 14.13
C ASP A 40 -12.57 -4.56 14.13
N PHE A 41 -12.75 -5.20 12.97
CA PHE A 41 -13.54 -6.42 12.86
C PHE A 41 -12.90 -7.54 13.69
N ASP A 42 -11.61 -7.79 13.56
CA ASP A 42 -10.89 -8.80 14.32
C ASP A 42 -11.04 -8.58 15.84
N ILE A 43 -10.84 -7.34 16.32
CA ILE A 43 -11.00 -6.99 17.74
C ILE A 43 -12.42 -7.27 18.23
N ARG A 44 -13.44 -6.89 17.46
CA ARG A 44 -14.85 -7.18 17.80
C ARG A 44 -15.15 -8.68 17.90
N TYR A 45 -14.40 -9.51 17.19
CA TYR A 45 -14.49 -10.98 17.24
C TYR A 45 -13.55 -11.62 18.27
N GLY A 46 -12.96 -10.83 19.17
CA GLY A 46 -12.16 -11.32 20.28
C GLY A 46 -10.70 -11.61 19.95
N ILE A 47 -10.23 -11.24 18.75
CA ILE A 47 -8.82 -11.34 18.40
C ILE A 47 -8.01 -10.30 19.19
N ARG A 48 -6.88 -10.75 19.74
CA ARG A 48 -5.92 -9.86 20.42
C ARG A 48 -4.63 -9.76 19.63
N PHE A 49 -4.17 -8.54 19.44
CA PHE A 49 -2.89 -8.21 18.81
C PHE A 49 -1.81 -8.06 19.89
N ASN A 50 -0.62 -8.63 19.66
CA ASN A 50 0.54 -8.53 20.55
C ASN A 50 1.53 -7.41 20.12
N ILE A 51 1.07 -6.51 19.27
CA ILE A 51 1.79 -5.41 18.66
C ILE A 51 0.93 -4.16 18.79
N ASP A 52 1.58 -3.00 18.81
CA ASP A 52 0.87 -1.73 18.68
C ASP A 52 0.06 -1.69 17.37
N LEU A 53 -1.20 -1.26 17.45
CA LEU A 53 -2.12 -1.32 16.31
C LEU A 53 -1.73 -0.32 15.21
N GLU A 54 -1.22 0.85 15.57
CA GLU A 54 -0.75 1.85 14.59
C GLU A 54 0.44 1.28 13.82
N VAL A 55 1.42 0.72 14.53
CA VAL A 55 2.59 0.06 13.91
C VAL A 55 2.15 -1.09 12.99
N TYR A 56 1.18 -1.90 13.41
CA TYR A 56 0.65 -2.99 12.60
C TYR A 56 0.00 -2.51 11.30
N MET A 57 -0.85 -1.47 11.40
CA MET A 57 -1.56 -0.90 10.26
C MET A 57 -0.60 -0.20 9.28
N GLU A 58 0.34 0.58 9.80
CA GLU A 58 1.40 1.24 9.03
C GLU A 58 2.25 0.24 8.25
N PHE A 59 2.66 -0.85 8.91
CA PHE A 59 3.47 -1.89 8.28
C PHE A 59 2.72 -2.54 7.11
N LEU A 60 1.45 -2.89 7.31
CA LEU A 60 0.62 -3.49 6.26
C LEU A 60 0.36 -2.52 5.10
N ALA A 61 -0.03 -1.27 5.40
CA ALA A 61 -0.32 -0.27 4.38
C ALA A 61 0.93 0.04 3.53
N GLY A 62 2.08 0.25 4.19
CA GLY A 62 3.36 0.49 3.54
C GLY A 62 3.87 -0.72 2.74
N GLY A 63 3.73 -1.93 3.29
CA GLY A 63 4.12 -3.18 2.63
C GLY A 63 3.33 -3.43 1.34
N ILE A 64 2.00 -3.29 1.41
CA ILE A 64 1.11 -3.46 0.24
C ILE A 64 1.40 -2.38 -0.81
N LEU A 65 1.54 -1.12 -0.40
CA LEU A 65 1.90 -0.02 -1.30
C LEU A 65 3.23 -0.29 -2.02
N ARG A 66 4.23 -0.83 -1.31
CA ARG A 66 5.54 -1.15 -1.87
C ARG A 66 5.45 -2.25 -2.95
N ILE A 67 4.61 -3.26 -2.74
CA ILE A 67 4.32 -4.33 -3.72
C ILE A 67 3.67 -3.72 -4.97
N ILE A 68 2.61 -2.93 -4.80
CA ILE A 68 1.91 -2.25 -5.91
C ILE A 68 2.89 -1.37 -6.68
N TYR A 69 3.74 -0.61 -5.99
CA TYR A 69 4.73 0.23 -6.67
C TYR A 69 5.75 -0.58 -7.47
N ALA A 70 6.25 -1.68 -6.90
CA ALA A 70 7.18 -2.57 -7.60
C ALA A 70 6.54 -3.11 -8.90
N TRP A 71 5.28 -3.53 -8.82
CA TRP A 71 4.51 -4.02 -9.96
C TRP A 71 4.36 -2.97 -11.06
N LEU A 72 3.98 -1.75 -10.70
CA LEU A 72 3.87 -0.63 -11.65
C LEU A 72 5.23 -0.32 -12.30
N LYS A 73 6.31 -0.26 -11.51
CA LYS A 73 7.66 0.06 -12.01
C LYS A 73 8.21 -1.00 -12.95
N GLN A 74 7.83 -2.26 -12.77
CA GLN A 74 8.24 -3.36 -13.64
C GLN A 74 7.44 -3.44 -14.95
N GLY A 75 6.50 -2.52 -15.18
CA GLY A 75 5.64 -2.54 -16.36
C GLY A 75 4.57 -3.62 -16.28
N GLN A 76 4.13 -3.97 -15.07
CA GLN A 76 3.02 -4.89 -14.82
C GLN A 76 3.22 -6.29 -15.46
N LYS A 77 4.46 -6.80 -15.42
CA LYS A 77 4.81 -8.10 -16.01
C LYS A 77 4.10 -9.29 -15.36
N GLN A 78 3.89 -9.23 -14.05
CA GLN A 78 3.10 -10.22 -13.31
C GLN A 78 1.61 -9.89 -13.41
N SER A 79 0.78 -10.93 -13.39
CA SER A 79 -0.67 -10.81 -13.38
C SER A 79 -1.17 -10.19 -12.06
N VAL A 80 -2.42 -9.69 -12.09
CA VAL A 80 -3.09 -9.18 -10.88
C VAL A 80 -3.30 -10.31 -9.86
N ASP A 81 -3.50 -11.55 -10.31
CA ASP A 81 -3.66 -12.70 -9.41
C ASP A 81 -2.36 -12.99 -8.66
N GLU A 82 -1.22 -12.99 -9.34
CA GLU A 82 0.10 -13.14 -8.70
C GLU A 82 0.39 -12.01 -7.71
N LEU A 83 0.09 -10.78 -8.08
CA LEU A 83 0.19 -9.61 -7.19
C LEU A 83 -0.66 -9.79 -5.93
N THR A 84 -1.88 -10.30 -6.10
CA THR A 84 -2.82 -10.54 -5.00
C THR A 84 -2.28 -11.61 -4.05
N LEU A 85 -1.68 -12.67 -4.58
CA LEU A 85 -1.03 -13.71 -3.77
C LEU A 85 0.13 -13.15 -2.94
N GLU A 86 0.94 -12.24 -3.48
CA GLU A 86 2.00 -11.57 -2.71
C GLU A 86 1.44 -10.71 -1.57
N ILE A 87 0.39 -9.94 -1.84
CA ILE A 87 -0.28 -9.11 -0.83
C ILE A 87 -0.85 -10.00 0.29
N VAL A 88 -1.53 -11.09 -0.07
CA VAL A 88 -2.09 -12.05 0.91
C VAL A 88 -0.99 -12.68 1.76
N LYS A 89 0.18 -12.98 1.18
CA LYS A 89 1.33 -13.52 1.96
C LYS A 89 1.79 -12.55 3.04
N ILE A 90 1.90 -11.25 2.76
CA ILE A 90 2.28 -10.25 3.77
C ILE A 90 1.20 -10.17 4.87
N ILE A 91 -0.07 -10.11 4.48
CA ILE A 91 -1.18 -10.04 5.43
C ILE A 91 -1.17 -11.26 6.35
N ASN A 92 -1.09 -12.48 5.78
CA ASN A 92 -1.08 -13.71 6.56
C ASN A 92 0.13 -13.81 7.47
N GLY A 93 1.34 -13.47 6.98
CA GLY A 93 2.56 -13.50 7.81
C GLY A 93 2.46 -12.57 9.02
N MET A 94 1.94 -11.35 8.83
CA MET A 94 1.70 -10.42 9.93
C MET A 94 0.65 -10.92 10.91
N ARG A 95 -0.45 -11.48 10.40
CA ARG A 95 -1.52 -12.06 11.23
C ARG A 95 -1.00 -13.22 12.07
N GLU A 96 -0.34 -14.20 11.47
CA GLU A 96 0.19 -15.38 12.15
C GLU A 96 1.21 -15.01 13.24
N THR A 97 2.01 -13.97 13.02
CA THR A 97 3.03 -13.51 13.98
C THR A 97 2.41 -12.76 15.15
N HIS A 98 1.38 -11.95 14.89
CA HIS A 98 0.92 -10.93 15.85
C HIS A 98 -0.46 -11.17 16.46
N ILE A 99 -1.23 -12.12 15.95
CA ILE A 99 -2.57 -12.46 16.47
C ILE A 99 -2.49 -13.64 17.44
N LYS A 100 -3.10 -13.49 18.62
CA LYS A 100 -3.42 -14.60 19.53
C LYS A 100 -4.90 -14.96 19.39
N LYS A 101 -5.19 -16.20 19.02
CA LYS A 101 -6.53 -16.80 19.08
C LYS A 101 -6.70 -17.48 20.44
N PHE A 102 -7.82 -17.21 21.11
CA PHE A 102 -8.28 -17.97 22.28
C PHE A 102 -9.36 -18.95 21.83
#